data_AF-A0A9P9DBM3-F1
#
_entry.id   AF-A0A9P9DBM3-F1
#
_cell.length_a   1.000
_cell.length_b   1.000
_cell.length_c   1.000
_cell.angle_alpha   90.00
_cell.angle_beta   90.00
_cell.angle_gamma   90.00
#
_symmetry.space_group_name_H-M   'P 1'
#
loop_
_entity.id
_entity.type
_entity.pdbx_description
1 polymer ?
#
loop_
_entity_poly.entity_id
_entity_poly.type
_entity_poly.pdbx_seq_one_letter_code
_entity_poly.pdbx_strand_id
1 'polypeptide(L)'
;MPEKKKGRDKKTTLAIAVSCLVLGIPVAGVAIDLESTFMPTPALRNPDVIINAPHIALFAAAFMSIISCIIVLLTTVIFRHISLNNTVVGLAGFAIAGINLPAQLIILALIYITNGANGATRNPNDIRFVDGQYDTQKQFTRESFACTMDNLYLNREPWARNACSEYHYARYTTILMTVMASLLLSIAYWPVRRSLGGRSSAKRVAEGSKA
;
A
#
# COMPACT_ATOMS: atom_id res chain seq x y z
N MET A 1 6.98 -48.22 -4.84
CA MET A 1 6.22 -47.06 -4.33
C MET A 1 6.85 -45.81 -4.90
N PRO A 2 6.12 -44.92 -5.60
CA PRO A 2 6.74 -43.71 -6.14
C PRO A 2 7.14 -42.78 -4.98
N GLU A 3 8.38 -42.30 -4.99
CA GLU A 3 8.91 -41.41 -3.97
C GLU A 3 7.99 -40.19 -3.76
N LYS A 4 7.63 -39.92 -2.49
CA LYS A 4 6.99 -38.66 -2.10
C LYS A 4 7.90 -37.53 -2.55
N LYS A 5 7.47 -36.74 -3.55
CA LYS A 5 8.19 -35.57 -4.05
C LYS A 5 8.70 -34.73 -2.87
N LYS A 6 10.02 -34.76 -2.68
CA LYS A 6 10.75 -34.14 -1.58
C LYS A 6 10.81 -32.61 -1.82
N GLY A 7 9.70 -31.93 -1.56
CA GLY A 7 9.59 -30.48 -1.69
C GLY A 7 9.59 -29.97 -3.14
N ARG A 8 9.18 -28.71 -3.31
CA ARG A 8 9.28 -27.96 -4.58
C ARG A 8 10.66 -27.31 -4.68
N ASP A 9 11.09 -26.97 -5.90
CA ASP A 9 12.39 -26.33 -6.15
C ASP A 9 12.65 -25.15 -5.19
N LYS A 10 13.76 -25.24 -4.45
CA LYS A 10 14.20 -24.27 -3.45
C LYS A 10 14.57 -22.94 -4.09
N LYS A 11 15.11 -22.95 -5.32
CA LYS A 11 15.49 -21.73 -6.05
C LYS A 11 14.27 -20.87 -6.38
N THR A 12 13.18 -21.49 -6.82
CA THR A 12 11.94 -20.76 -7.10
C THR A 12 11.29 -20.23 -5.82
N THR A 13 11.38 -20.94 -4.69
CA THR A 13 10.86 -20.42 -3.40
C THR A 13 11.69 -19.22 -2.92
N LEU A 14 13.02 -19.31 -3.05
CA LEU A 14 13.91 -18.20 -2.73
C LEU A 14 13.64 -16.99 -3.62
N ALA A 15 13.47 -17.19 -4.93
CA ALA A 15 13.12 -16.11 -5.85
C ALA A 15 11.81 -15.41 -5.45
N ILE A 16 10.76 -16.17 -5.12
CA ILE A 16 9.48 -15.60 -4.65
C ILE A 16 9.66 -14.86 -3.33
N ALA A 17 10.41 -15.44 -2.38
CA ALA A 17 10.65 -14.83 -1.09
C ALA A 17 11.42 -13.50 -1.23
N VAL A 18 12.47 -13.48 -2.04
CA VAL A 18 13.24 -12.28 -2.36
C VAL A 18 12.37 -11.26 -3.09
N SER A 19 11.56 -11.66 -4.07
CA SER A 19 10.62 -10.74 -4.73
C SER A 19 9.61 -10.12 -3.74
N CYS A 20 9.06 -10.90 -2.81
CA CYS A 20 8.14 -10.37 -1.79
C CYS A 20 8.83 -9.39 -0.84
N LEU A 21 10.05 -9.69 -0.40
CA LEU A 21 10.78 -8.86 0.57
C LEU A 21 11.39 -7.61 -0.07
N VAL A 22 12.06 -7.75 -1.22
CA VAL A 22 12.79 -6.66 -1.89
C VAL A 22 11.84 -5.68 -2.57
N LEU A 23 10.69 -6.13 -3.07
CA LEU A 23 9.74 -5.23 -3.74
C LEU A 23 8.71 -4.63 -2.77
N GLY A 24 8.33 -5.35 -1.71
CA GLY A 24 7.30 -4.89 -0.78
C GLY A 24 7.81 -3.98 0.33
N ILE A 25 8.86 -4.42 1.04
CA ILE A 25 9.33 -3.73 2.25
C ILE A 25 10.06 -2.42 1.91
N PRO A 26 10.99 -2.36 0.94
CA PRO A 26 11.63 -1.11 0.56
C PRO A 26 10.64 -0.06 0.04
N VAL A 27 9.64 -0.45 -0.76
CA VAL A 27 8.63 0.50 -1.25
C VAL A 27 7.80 1.08 -0.11
N ALA A 28 7.40 0.26 0.86
CA ALA A 28 6.71 0.73 2.07
C ALA A 28 7.62 1.58 2.97
N GLY A 29 8.92 1.24 3.06
CA GLY A 29 9.91 2.01 3.80
C GLY A 29 10.14 3.39 3.19
N VAL A 30 10.28 3.47 1.86
CA VAL A 30 10.37 4.75 1.13
C VAL A 30 9.10 5.57 1.31
N ALA A 31 7.91 4.94 1.30
CA ALA A 31 6.67 5.63 1.57
C ALA A 31 6.64 6.26 2.99
N ILE A 32 7.11 5.53 4.00
CA ILE A 32 7.22 6.02 5.39
C ILE A 32 8.22 7.17 5.50
N ASP A 33 9.39 7.03 4.87
CA ASP A 33 10.46 8.03 4.90
C ASP A 33 10.00 9.34 4.25
N LEU A 34 9.45 9.26 3.03
CA LEU A 34 8.92 10.41 2.30
C LEU A 34 7.75 11.08 3.02
N GLU A 35 6.93 10.33 3.76
CA GLU A 35 5.80 10.89 4.50
C GLU A 35 6.22 11.47 5.86
N SER A 36 7.38 11.05 6.39
CA SER A 36 8.01 11.59 7.59
C SER A 36 8.77 12.90 7.37
N THR A 37 8.77 13.39 6.13
CA THR A 37 9.36 14.66 5.72
C THR A 37 9.05 15.82 6.66
N PHE A 38 10.08 16.65 6.87
CA PHE A 38 9.98 17.84 7.70
C PHE A 38 8.99 18.86 7.10
N MET A 39 7.90 19.09 7.85
CA MET A 39 6.97 20.18 7.64
C MET A 39 6.80 20.88 9.01
N PRO A 40 7.30 22.11 9.19
CA PRO A 40 7.12 22.83 10.44
C PRO A 40 5.63 23.09 10.65
N THR A 41 5.19 23.10 11.91
CA THR A 41 3.80 23.47 12.25
C THR A 41 3.58 24.92 11.83
N PRO A 42 2.82 25.18 10.75
CA PRO A 42 2.65 26.55 10.28
C PRO A 42 1.78 27.31 11.28
N ALA A 43 2.10 28.58 11.52
CA ALA A 43 1.28 29.46 12.35
C ALA A 43 -0.01 29.79 11.59
N LEU A 44 -0.99 28.90 11.65
CA LEU A 44 -2.28 29.04 11.00
C LEU A 44 -3.27 29.74 11.91
N ARG A 45 -4.06 30.65 11.34
CA ARG A 45 -5.18 31.27 12.06
C ARG A 45 -6.26 30.24 12.45
N ASN A 46 -6.45 29.22 11.60
CA ASN A 46 -7.34 28.09 11.86
C ASN A 46 -6.57 26.77 11.65
N PRO A 47 -6.38 25.94 12.69
CA PRO A 47 -5.59 24.71 12.58
C PRO A 47 -6.28 23.59 11.78
N ASP A 48 -7.61 23.57 11.73
CA ASP A 48 -8.41 22.52 11.07
C ASP A 48 -8.41 22.60 9.53
N VAL A 49 -7.63 23.52 8.97
CA VAL A 49 -7.53 23.75 7.54
C VAL A 49 -6.68 22.67 6.86
N ILE A 50 -5.74 22.07 7.59
CA ILE A 50 -4.87 21.00 7.07
C ILE A 50 -5.53 19.64 7.30
N ILE A 51 -5.93 19.00 6.20
CA ILE A 51 -6.50 17.66 6.19
C ILE A 51 -5.37 16.62 6.29
N ASN A 52 -5.33 15.90 7.41
CA ASN A 52 -4.36 14.83 7.68
C ASN A 52 -4.79 13.45 7.15
N ALA A 53 -5.97 13.31 6.56
CA ALA A 53 -6.48 12.02 6.10
C ALA A 53 -5.56 11.30 5.08
N PRO A 54 -4.99 11.97 4.05
CA PRO A 54 -4.08 11.31 3.12
C PRO A 54 -2.79 10.80 3.78
N HIS A 55 -2.29 11.57 4.75
CA HIS A 55 -1.09 11.25 5.52
C HIS A 55 -1.26 9.97 6.35
N ILE A 56 -2.36 9.89 7.11
CA ILE A 56 -2.69 8.72 7.92
C ILE A 56 -2.96 7.51 7.01
N ALA A 57 -3.65 7.70 5.89
CA ALA A 57 -3.96 6.64 4.95
C ALA A 57 -2.69 6.03 4.32
N LEU A 58 -1.70 6.86 4.00
CA LEU A 58 -0.44 6.40 3.41
C LEU A 58 0.38 5.56 4.42
N PHE A 59 0.46 5.99 5.68
CA PHE A 59 1.06 5.16 6.72
C PHE A 59 0.35 3.82 6.89
N ALA A 60 -0.99 3.83 6.94
CA ALA A 60 -1.77 2.60 7.02
C ALA A 60 -1.49 1.67 5.82
N ALA A 61 -1.40 2.21 4.61
CA ALA A 61 -1.07 1.47 3.39
C ALA A 61 0.30 0.78 3.50
N ALA A 62 1.32 1.52 3.97
CA ALA A 62 2.67 1.01 4.15
C ALA A 62 2.71 -0.16 5.15
N PHE A 63 2.10 0.00 6.32
CA PHE A 63 2.05 -1.07 7.33
C PHE A 63 1.28 -2.30 6.85
N MET A 64 0.13 -2.12 6.19
CA MET A 64 -0.63 -3.23 5.62
C MET A 64 0.18 -3.99 4.55
N SER A 65 0.92 -3.26 3.71
CA SER A 65 1.79 -3.86 2.69
C SER A 65 2.89 -4.71 3.32
N ILE A 66 3.56 -4.20 4.38
CA ILE A 66 4.60 -4.94 5.11
C ILE A 66 4.03 -6.22 5.73
N ILE A 67 2.91 -6.12 6.44
CA ILE A 67 2.25 -7.26 7.10
C ILE A 67 1.84 -8.31 6.05
N SER A 68 1.23 -7.88 4.94
CA SER A 68 0.81 -8.77 3.87
C SER A 68 2.01 -9.51 3.24
N CYS A 69 3.12 -8.81 3.00
CA CYS A 69 4.34 -9.43 2.48
C CYS A 69 4.87 -10.54 3.39
N ILE A 70 4.96 -10.28 4.70
CA ILE A 70 5.45 -11.24 5.69
C ILE A 70 4.55 -12.48 5.71
N ILE A 71 3.23 -12.29 5.74
CA ILE A 71 2.27 -13.39 5.82
C ILE A 71 2.29 -14.24 4.54
N VAL A 72 2.29 -13.61 3.36
CA VAL A 72 2.35 -14.33 2.08
C VAL A 72 3.67 -15.10 1.95
N LEU A 73 4.78 -14.54 2.43
CA LEU A 73 6.07 -15.23 2.46
C LEU A 73 6.05 -16.46 3.38
N LEU A 74 5.60 -16.29 4.63
CA LEU A 74 5.54 -17.39 5.60
C LEU A 74 4.61 -18.51 5.12
N THR A 75 3.42 -18.17 4.65
CA THR A 75 2.46 -19.15 4.13
C THR A 75 3.01 -19.87 2.89
N THR A 76 3.71 -19.18 2.00
CA THR A 76 4.38 -19.79 0.84
C THR A 76 5.49 -20.76 1.26
N VAL A 77 6.31 -20.40 2.25
CA VAL A 77 7.39 -21.26 2.76
C VAL A 77 6.81 -22.50 3.43
N ILE A 78 5.83 -22.33 4.33
CA ILE A 78 5.17 -23.43 5.04
C ILE A 78 4.52 -24.38 4.03
N PHE A 79 3.78 -23.86 3.06
CA PHE A 79 3.09 -24.67 2.05
C PHE A 79 4.05 -25.43 1.13
N ARG A 80 5.22 -24.87 0.81
CA ARG A 80 6.18 -25.47 -0.13
C ARG A 80 7.18 -26.42 0.51
N HIS A 81 7.53 -26.23 1.79
CA HIS A 81 8.66 -26.93 2.42
C HIS A 81 8.32 -27.66 3.73
N ILE A 82 7.30 -27.23 4.48
CA ILE A 82 7.00 -27.81 5.80
C ILE A 82 5.78 -28.72 5.73
N SER A 83 4.65 -28.22 5.22
CA SER A 83 3.38 -28.94 5.18
C SER A 83 2.82 -28.92 3.76
N LEU A 84 3.40 -29.77 2.92
CA LEU A 84 2.95 -30.00 1.54
C LEU A 84 1.47 -30.42 1.56
N ASN A 85 0.60 -29.68 0.86
CA ASN A 85 -0.86 -29.83 0.80
C ASN A 85 -1.67 -29.30 2.00
N ASN A 86 -1.09 -28.53 2.91
CA ASN A 86 -1.90 -27.82 3.91
C ASN A 86 -2.70 -26.69 3.25
N THR A 87 -3.89 -27.05 2.76
CA THR A 87 -4.80 -26.15 2.04
C THR A 87 -5.26 -25.00 2.93
N VAL A 88 -5.40 -25.21 4.25
CA VAL A 88 -5.83 -24.18 5.20
C VAL A 88 -4.82 -23.04 5.28
N VAL A 89 -3.53 -23.36 5.40
CA VAL A 89 -2.45 -22.35 5.43
C VAL A 89 -2.38 -21.57 4.11
N GLY A 90 -2.56 -22.26 2.97
CA GLY A 90 -2.62 -21.62 1.67
C GLY A 90 -3.83 -20.67 1.54
N LEU A 91 -4.99 -21.09 2.04
CA LEU A 91 -6.23 -20.30 1.98
C LEU A 91 -6.14 -19.05 2.87
N ALA A 92 -5.53 -19.17 4.05
CA ALA A 92 -5.29 -18.04 4.94
C ALA A 92 -4.38 -16.98 4.29
N GLY A 93 -3.28 -17.41 3.66
CA GLY A 93 -2.39 -16.50 2.91
C GLY A 93 -3.10 -15.83 1.74
N PHE A 94 -3.93 -16.58 1.01
CA PHE A 94 -4.75 -16.04 -0.08
C PHE A 94 -5.81 -15.04 0.41
N ALA A 95 -6.50 -15.33 1.52
CA ALA A 95 -7.49 -14.43 2.09
C ALA A 95 -6.87 -13.09 2.51
N ILE A 96 -5.69 -13.13 3.15
CA ILE A 96 -5.00 -11.91 3.60
C ILE A 96 -4.50 -11.08 2.40
N ALA A 97 -3.94 -11.72 1.37
CA ALA A 97 -3.60 -11.03 0.13
C ALA A 97 -4.85 -10.47 -0.58
N GLY A 98 -5.97 -11.21 -0.49
CA GLY A 98 -7.27 -10.83 -1.05
C GLY A 98 -7.93 -9.66 -0.34
N ILE A 99 -7.63 -9.42 0.95
CA ILE A 99 -8.05 -8.21 1.69
C ILE A 99 -7.09 -7.06 1.44
N ASN A 100 -5.78 -7.33 1.31
CA ASN A 100 -4.77 -6.28 1.08
C ASN A 100 -5.02 -5.53 -0.24
N LEU A 101 -5.27 -6.22 -1.35
CA LEU A 101 -5.50 -5.57 -2.64
C LEU A 101 -6.66 -4.54 -2.64
N PRO A 102 -7.90 -4.88 -2.22
CA PRO A 102 -8.98 -3.90 -2.15
C PRO A 102 -8.69 -2.79 -1.13
N ALA A 103 -8.03 -3.08 -0.02
CA ALA A 103 -7.63 -2.04 0.94
C ALA A 103 -6.67 -1.01 0.30
N GLN A 104 -5.67 -1.47 -0.45
CA GLN A 104 -4.75 -0.59 -1.19
C GLN A 104 -5.47 0.23 -2.26
N LEU A 105 -6.43 -0.37 -2.98
CA LEU A 105 -7.24 0.35 -3.98
C LEU A 105 -8.12 1.44 -3.34
N ILE A 106 -8.73 1.15 -2.18
CA ILE A 106 -9.54 2.13 -1.44
C ILE A 106 -8.66 3.28 -0.95
N ILE A 107 -7.49 2.99 -0.40
CA ILE A 107 -6.56 4.02 0.06
C ILE A 107 -6.04 4.87 -1.11
N LEU A 108 -5.67 4.24 -2.23
CA LEU A 108 -5.28 4.92 -3.44
C LEU A 108 -6.37 5.89 -3.90
N ALA A 109 -7.62 5.41 -3.99
CA ALA A 109 -8.76 6.24 -4.37
C ALA A 109 -8.96 7.41 -3.39
N LEU A 110 -8.92 7.16 -2.08
CA LEU A 110 -9.07 8.18 -1.06
C LEU A 110 -8.00 9.28 -1.17
N ILE A 111 -6.74 8.90 -1.30
CA ILE A 111 -5.63 9.86 -1.43
C ILE A 111 -5.79 10.72 -2.70
N TYR A 112 -6.13 10.12 -3.84
CA TYR A 112 -6.29 10.85 -5.10
C TYR A 112 -7.53 11.74 -5.12
N ILE A 113 -8.66 11.29 -4.55
CA ILE A 113 -9.88 12.09 -4.44
C ILE A 113 -9.65 13.28 -3.50
N THR A 114 -9.07 13.05 -2.32
CA THR A 114 -8.86 14.11 -1.33
C THR A 114 -7.85 15.14 -1.83
N ASN A 115 -6.75 14.72 -2.48
CA ASN A 115 -5.79 15.64 -3.09
C ASN A 115 -6.37 16.36 -4.32
N GLY A 116 -7.23 15.70 -5.10
CA GLY A 116 -7.93 16.32 -6.23
C GLY A 116 -8.92 17.40 -5.81
N ALA A 117 -9.68 17.16 -4.74
CA ALA A 117 -10.61 18.15 -4.18
C ALA A 117 -9.88 19.35 -3.55
N ASN A 118 -8.75 19.09 -2.88
CA ASN A 118 -7.98 20.09 -2.15
C ASN A 118 -6.63 20.37 -2.81
N GLY A 119 -6.64 20.63 -4.12
CA GLY A 119 -5.42 20.89 -4.89
C GLY A 119 -4.68 22.17 -4.47
N ALA A 120 -3.38 22.21 -4.79
CA ALA A 120 -2.51 23.36 -4.54
C ALA A 120 -2.98 24.59 -5.33
N THR A 121 -2.76 25.78 -4.77
CA THR A 121 -3.17 27.04 -5.38
C THR A 121 -1.96 27.93 -5.66
N ARG A 122 -2.12 28.80 -6.67
CA ARG A 122 -1.18 29.87 -7.00
C ARG A 122 -1.80 31.25 -6.77
N ASN A 123 -2.98 31.30 -6.16
CA ASN A 123 -3.68 32.55 -5.89
C ASN A 123 -3.29 33.07 -4.49
N PRO A 124 -2.67 34.25 -4.38
CA PRO A 124 -2.36 34.87 -3.09
C PRO A 124 -3.59 35.18 -2.23
N ASN A 125 -4.80 35.16 -2.80
CA ASN A 125 -6.03 35.37 -2.05
C ASN A 125 -6.46 34.14 -1.24
N ASP A 126 -6.02 32.95 -1.63
CA ASP A 126 -6.41 31.69 -0.98
C ASP A 126 -5.59 31.45 0.29
N ILE A 127 -4.34 31.94 0.31
CA ILE A 127 -3.47 31.98 1.48
C ILE A 127 -2.78 33.34 1.57
N ARG A 128 -3.06 34.07 2.66
CA ARG A 128 -2.45 35.35 2.97
C ARG A 128 -1.65 35.26 4.25
N PHE A 129 -0.50 35.92 4.31
CA PHE A 129 0.21 36.09 5.57
C PHE A 129 -0.12 37.46 6.17
N VAL A 130 -0.78 37.46 7.33
CA VAL A 130 -1.25 38.66 8.03
C VAL A 130 -0.95 38.49 9.52
N ASP A 131 -0.41 39.54 10.15
CA ASP A 131 -0.11 39.57 11.60
C ASP A 131 0.74 38.40 12.12
N GLY A 132 1.70 37.94 11.32
CA GLY A 132 2.59 36.83 11.70
C GLY A 132 1.98 35.43 11.51
N GLN A 133 0.77 35.33 10.97
CA GLN A 133 0.05 34.07 10.76
C GLN A 133 -0.42 33.91 9.30
N TYR A 134 -0.59 32.66 8.88
CA TYR A 134 -1.22 32.31 7.61
C TYR A 134 -2.74 32.23 7.80
N ASP A 135 -3.45 33.09 7.08
CA ASP A 135 -4.90 33.08 6.94
C ASP A 135 -5.28 32.40 5.62
N THR A 136 -6.20 31.45 5.69
CA THR A 136 -6.51 30.51 4.60
C THR A 136 -8.01 30.48 4.38
N GLN A 137 -8.45 30.59 3.12
CA GLN A 137 -9.88 30.57 2.77
C GLN A 137 -10.38 29.19 2.29
N LYS A 138 -9.47 28.23 2.13
CA LYS A 138 -9.75 26.87 1.65
C LYS A 138 -9.00 25.86 2.52
N GLN A 139 -9.53 24.63 2.60
CA GLN A 139 -8.83 23.48 3.14
C GLN A 139 -7.73 22.97 2.20
N PHE A 140 -6.65 22.47 2.78
CA PHE A 140 -5.49 21.93 2.08
C PHE A 140 -5.12 20.57 2.67
N THR A 141 -4.56 19.68 1.87
CA THR A 141 -3.82 18.52 2.39
C THR A 141 -2.41 18.96 2.76
N ARG A 142 -1.64 18.12 3.47
CA ARG A 142 -0.22 18.41 3.74
C ARG A 142 0.57 18.63 2.45
N GLU A 143 0.33 17.79 1.44
CA GLU A 143 0.94 17.93 0.11
C GLU A 143 0.55 19.27 -0.53
N SER A 144 -0.76 19.57 -0.63
CA SER A 144 -1.19 20.77 -1.35
C SER A 144 -0.85 22.06 -0.63
N PHE A 145 -0.77 22.04 0.70
CA PHE A 145 -0.29 23.16 1.50
C PHE A 145 1.21 23.40 1.25
N ALA A 146 2.05 22.36 1.33
CA ALA A 146 3.48 22.47 1.04
C ALA A 146 3.72 23.00 -0.38
N CYS A 147 3.00 22.48 -1.37
CA CYS A 147 3.10 22.97 -2.74
C CYS A 147 2.57 24.40 -2.91
N THR A 148 1.56 24.83 -2.14
CA THR A 148 1.09 26.22 -2.17
C THR A 148 2.14 27.16 -1.58
N MET A 149 2.80 26.77 -0.49
CA MET A 149 3.90 27.52 0.11
C MET A 149 5.11 27.64 -0.83
N ASP A 150 5.43 26.57 -1.56
CA ASP A 150 6.47 26.60 -2.61
C ASP A 150 6.13 27.58 -3.74
N ASN A 151 4.86 27.65 -4.15
CA ASN A 151 4.44 28.57 -5.21
C ASN A 151 4.38 30.05 -4.77
N LEU A 152 3.93 30.33 -3.54
CA LEU A 152 3.59 31.69 -3.09
C LEU A 152 4.59 32.31 -2.11
N TYR A 153 5.23 31.49 -1.28
CA TYR A 153 6.01 31.94 -0.12
C TYR A 153 7.41 31.31 -0.05
N LEU A 154 7.97 30.85 -1.17
CA LEU A 154 9.28 30.16 -1.20
C LEU A 154 10.41 30.94 -0.51
N ASN A 155 10.43 32.27 -0.66
CA ASN A 155 11.45 33.12 -0.03
C ASN A 155 11.35 33.14 1.50
N ARG A 156 10.17 32.86 2.05
CA ARG A 156 9.92 32.80 3.50
C ARG A 156 9.98 31.36 4.03
N GLU A 157 9.47 30.41 3.26
CA GLU A 157 9.32 29.00 3.65
C GLU A 157 10.11 28.08 2.71
N PRO A 158 11.46 28.07 2.77
CA PRO A 158 12.28 27.30 1.83
C PRO A 158 12.11 25.78 1.97
N TRP A 159 11.64 25.29 3.13
CA TRP A 159 11.32 23.88 3.36
C TRP A 159 10.18 23.39 2.44
N ALA A 160 9.31 24.30 1.98
CA ALA A 160 8.10 23.97 1.24
C ALA A 160 8.40 23.24 -0.07
N ARG A 161 9.54 23.55 -0.71
CA ARG A 161 9.95 22.92 -1.97
C ARG A 161 10.26 21.43 -1.80
N ASN A 162 11.04 21.09 -0.80
CA ASN A 162 11.39 19.69 -0.50
C ASN A 162 10.14 18.94 -0.05
N ALA A 163 9.37 19.53 0.86
CA ALA A 163 8.12 18.94 1.34
C ALA A 163 7.10 18.68 0.22
N CYS A 164 6.90 19.63 -0.69
CA CYS A 164 6.03 19.44 -1.85
C CYS A 164 6.50 18.26 -2.70
N SER A 165 7.80 18.17 -2.99
CA SER A 165 8.35 17.08 -3.79
C SER A 165 8.23 15.72 -3.09
N GLU A 166 8.56 15.64 -1.80
CA GLU A 166 8.57 14.39 -1.05
C GLU A 166 7.15 13.86 -0.84
N TYR A 167 6.18 14.71 -0.48
CA TYR A 167 4.77 14.31 -0.41
C TYR A 167 4.22 13.87 -1.78
N HIS A 168 4.66 14.51 -2.86
CA HIS A 168 4.28 14.12 -4.21
C HIS A 168 4.81 12.72 -4.57
N TYR A 169 6.07 12.43 -4.25
CA TYR A 169 6.65 11.10 -4.41
C TYR A 169 5.98 10.07 -3.49
N ALA A 170 5.67 10.44 -2.25
CA ALA A 170 4.95 9.59 -1.31
C ALA A 170 3.61 9.15 -1.92
N ARG A 171 2.85 10.08 -2.51
CA ARG A 171 1.62 9.72 -3.23
C ARG A 171 1.87 8.71 -4.35
N TYR A 172 2.91 8.84 -5.15
CA TYR A 172 3.23 7.86 -6.20
C TYR A 172 3.57 6.47 -5.65
N THR A 173 4.15 6.37 -4.46
CA THR A 173 4.41 5.06 -3.84
C THR A 173 3.13 4.24 -3.60
N THR A 174 1.97 4.88 -3.45
CA THR A 174 0.68 4.19 -3.28
C THR A 174 0.26 3.39 -4.51
N ILE A 175 0.63 3.85 -5.72
CA ILE A 175 0.45 3.09 -6.95
C ILE A 175 1.33 1.84 -6.92
N LEU A 176 2.60 1.99 -6.54
CA LEU A 176 3.53 0.87 -6.43
C LEU A 176 3.06 -0.16 -5.39
N MET A 177 2.54 0.28 -4.25
CA MET A 177 1.95 -0.60 -3.23
C MET A 177 0.74 -1.38 -3.76
N THR A 178 -0.09 -0.76 -4.60
CA THR A 178 -1.25 -1.43 -5.25
C THR A 178 -0.81 -2.49 -6.26
N VAL A 179 0.22 -2.19 -7.07
CA VAL A 179 0.83 -3.16 -7.99
C VAL A 179 1.41 -4.32 -7.19
N MET A 180 2.11 -4.04 -6.09
CA MET A 180 2.67 -5.08 -5.24
C MET A 180 1.58 -5.95 -4.59
N ALA A 181 0.48 -5.37 -4.13
CA ALA A 181 -0.65 -6.14 -3.60
C ALA A 181 -1.23 -7.09 -4.65
N SER A 182 -1.28 -6.67 -5.93
CA SER A 182 -1.72 -7.51 -7.05
C SER A 182 -0.75 -8.68 -7.31
N LEU A 183 0.56 -8.42 -7.20
CA LEU A 183 1.60 -9.45 -7.30
C LEU A 183 1.50 -10.45 -6.14
N LEU A 184 1.34 -9.98 -4.90
CA LEU A 184 1.17 -10.82 -3.71
C LEU A 184 -0.06 -11.72 -3.83
N LEU A 185 -1.18 -11.18 -4.30
CA LEU A 185 -2.40 -11.96 -4.55
C LEU A 185 -2.16 -13.06 -5.60
N SER A 186 -1.46 -12.73 -6.67
CA SER A 186 -1.12 -13.68 -7.73
C SER A 186 -0.22 -14.83 -7.22
N ILE A 187 0.76 -14.50 -6.38
CA ILE A 187 1.65 -15.47 -5.72
C ILE A 187 0.84 -16.35 -4.75
N ALA A 188 -0.03 -15.74 -3.93
CA ALA A 188 -0.84 -16.44 -2.95
C ALA A 188 -1.94 -17.31 -3.57
N TYR A 189 -2.44 -16.94 -4.75
CA TYR A 189 -3.43 -17.71 -5.51
C TYR A 189 -2.85 -19.02 -6.06
N TRP A 190 -1.59 -19.00 -6.51
CA TRP A 190 -0.94 -20.16 -7.13
C TRP A 190 -1.02 -21.48 -6.32
N PRO A 191 -0.73 -21.51 -5.01
CA PRO A 191 -0.85 -22.74 -4.21
C PRO A 191 -2.29 -23.23 -4.05
N VAL A 192 -3.29 -22.33 -4.02
CA VAL A 192 -4.70 -22.68 -3.72
C VAL A 192 -5.58 -22.87 -4.95
N ARG A 193 -5.13 -22.48 -6.15
CA ARG A 193 -5.93 -22.53 -7.40
C ARG A 193 -6.60 -23.89 -7.69
N ARG A 194 -5.98 -25.00 -7.28
CA ARG A 194 -6.55 -26.35 -7.48
C ARG A 194 -7.68 -26.67 -6.49
N SER A 195 -7.61 -26.14 -5.28
CA SER A 195 -8.64 -26.30 -4.26
C SER A 195 -9.83 -25.36 -4.51
N LEU A 196 -9.58 -24.16 -5.03
CA LEU A 196 -10.63 -23.21 -5.44
C LEU A 196 -11.29 -23.62 -6.78
N GLY A 197 -10.53 -24.22 -7.70
CA GLY A 197 -10.96 -24.58 -9.05
C GLY A 197 -11.64 -25.95 -9.19
N GLY A 198 -12.45 -26.37 -8.22
CA GLY A 198 -13.58 -27.32 -8.35
C GLY A 198 -13.45 -28.68 -9.05
N ARG A 199 -12.31 -29.07 -9.62
CA ARG A 199 -12.22 -30.27 -10.50
C ARG A 199 -12.13 -31.61 -9.76
N SER A 200 -12.16 -31.64 -8.44
CA SER A 200 -12.06 -32.88 -7.65
C SER A 200 -13.36 -33.35 -7.01
N SER A 201 -14.39 -32.52 -6.89
CA SER A 201 -15.62 -32.91 -6.19
C SER A 201 -16.76 -33.35 -7.13
N ALA A 202 -16.79 -32.85 -8.37
CA ALA A 202 -17.82 -33.26 -9.34
C ALA A 202 -17.66 -34.72 -9.82
N LYS A 203 -16.44 -35.27 -9.81
CA LYS A 203 -16.19 -36.64 -10.27
C LYS A 203 -16.54 -37.71 -9.24
N ARG A 204 -16.41 -37.40 -7.93
CA ARG A 204 -16.77 -38.35 -6.85
C ARG A 204 -18.27 -38.48 -6.61
N VAL A 205 -19.05 -37.45 -6.92
CA VAL A 205 -20.53 -37.53 -6.85
C VAL A 205 -21.09 -38.32 -8.05
N ALA A 206 -20.47 -38.22 -9.22
CA ALA A 206 -20.88 -38.99 -10.41
C ALA A 206 -20.54 -40.50 -10.31
N GLU A 207 -19.47 -40.87 -9.61
CA GLU A 207 -19.08 -42.27 -9.40
C GLU A 207 -19.78 -42.93 -8.18
N GLY A 208 -20.27 -42.14 -7.22
CA GLY A 208 -21.03 -42.63 -6.06
C GLY A 208 -22.54 -42.83 -6.30
N SER A 209 -23.06 -42.43 -7.47
CA SER A 209 -24.48 -42.59 -7.85
C SER A 209 -24.73 -43.82 -8.73
N LYS A 210 -23.74 -44.71 -8.88
CA LYS A 210 -23.84 -45.98 -9.63
C LYS A 210 -23.46 -47.20 -8.78
N ALA A 211 -23.75 -47.16 -7.48
CA ALA A 211 -23.71 -48.33 -6.60
C ALA A 211 -25.12 -48.57 -6.06
#